data_AF-A0A1G4XIA4-F1
#
_entry.id   AF-A0A1G4XIA4-F1
#
_cell.length_a   1.000
_cell.length_b   1.000
_cell.length_c   1.000
_cell.angle_alpha   90.00
_cell.angle_beta   90.00
_cell.angle_gamma   90.00
#
_symmetry.space_group_name_H-M   'P 1'
#
loop_
_entity.id
_entity.type
_entity.pdbx_description
1 polymer ?
#
loop_
_entity_poly.entity_id
_entity_poly.type
_entity_poly.pdbx_seq_one_letter_code
_entity_poly.pdbx_strand_id
1 'polypeptide(L)' 'MAVGPGFRDGGGMEWMTFLGRLTGWALGGAVLGLVVGLVLLAMGVVDNPFWCVSIGIGVAAVAMPLQQGVSRGR' A
#
# COMPACT_ATOMS: atom_id res chain seq x y z
N MET A 1 -12.67 24.48 5.79
CA MET A 1 -12.52 23.02 5.64
C MET A 1 -13.56 22.56 4.64
N ALA A 2 -13.21 22.54 3.34
CA ALA A 2 -14.11 22.09 2.30
C ALA A 2 -13.79 20.61 2.02
N VAL A 3 -14.67 19.72 2.47
CA VAL A 3 -14.71 18.35 1.97
C VAL A 3 -15.23 18.46 0.54
N GLY A 4 -14.32 18.35 -0.44
CA GLY A 4 -14.62 18.56 -1.84
C GLY A 4 -15.72 17.60 -2.34
N PRO A 5 -16.75 18.09 -3.04
CA PRO A 5 -17.84 17.29 -3.57
C PRO A 5 -17.36 16.58 -4.86
N GLY A 6 -16.53 15.55 -4.71
CA GLY A 6 -16.03 14.72 -5.81
C GLY A 6 -16.54 13.27 -5.79
N PHE A 7 -17.44 12.93 -4.86
CA PHE A 7 -17.74 11.54 -4.52
C PHE A 7 -18.81 10.85 -5.39
N ARG A 8 -19.50 11.55 -6.30
CA ARG A 8 -20.76 11.01 -6.84
C ARG A 8 -20.80 10.56 -8.31
N ASP A 9 -20.19 11.24 -9.29
CA ASP A 9 -20.60 10.98 -10.69
C ASP A 9 -19.50 10.81 -11.77
N GLY A 10 -18.23 10.56 -11.38
CA GLY A 10 -17.17 10.29 -12.37
C GLY A 10 -15.86 9.70 -11.84
N GLY A 11 -15.59 9.81 -10.53
CA GLY A 11 -14.37 9.33 -9.89
C GLY A 11 -14.36 7.85 -9.47
N GLY A 12 -15.42 7.08 -9.73
CA GLY A 12 -15.54 5.70 -9.24
C GLY A 12 -14.50 4.74 -9.82
N MET A 13 -14.24 4.82 -11.14
CA MET A 13 -13.24 3.97 -11.80
C MET A 13 -11.80 4.34 -11.41
N GLU A 14 -11.50 5.64 -11.23
CA GLU A 14 -10.21 6.09 -10.73
C GLU A 14 -10.01 5.67 -9.26
N TRP A 15 -11.05 5.75 -8.44
CA TRP A 15 -11.01 5.31 -7.05
C TRP A 15 -10.79 3.81 -6.92
N MET A 16 -11.48 2.99 -7.71
CA MET A 16 -11.26 1.53 -7.76
C MET A 16 -9.85 1.19 -8.24
N THR A 17 -9.32 1.93 -9.22
CA THR A 17 -7.95 1.76 -9.71
C THR A 17 -6.93 2.14 -8.64
N PHE A 18 -7.14 3.25 -7.92
CA PHE A 18 -6.31 3.66 -6.80
C PHE A 18 -6.31 2.60 -5.69
N LEU A 19 -7.49 2.15 -5.26
CA LEU A 19 -7.63 1.09 -4.27
C LEU A 19 -6.93 -0.19 -4.70
N GLY A 20 -7.11 -0.62 -5.95
CA GLY A 20 -6.47 -1.82 -6.50
C GLY A 20 -4.94 -1.73 -6.52
N ARG A 21 -4.39 -0.56 -6.84
CA ARG A 21 -2.94 -0.33 -6.77
C ARG A 21 -2.46 -0.31 -5.33
N LEU A 22 -3.19 0.34 -4.42
CA LEU A 22 -2.87 0.37 -3.00
C LEU A 22 -2.86 -1.03 -2.40
N THR A 23 -3.89 -1.84 -2.64
CA THR A 23 -3.91 -3.25 -2.18
C THR A 23 -2.83 -4.08 -2.84
N GLY A 24 -2.51 -3.87 -4.12
CA GLY A 24 -1.41 -4.55 -4.79
C GLY A 24 -0.05 -4.27 -4.13
N TRP A 25 0.26 -3.00 -3.85
CA TRP A 25 1.48 -2.61 -3.14
C TRP A 25 1.47 -3.13 -1.69
N ALA A 26 0.37 -3.00 -0.97
CA ALA A 26 0.22 -3.51 0.39
C ALA A 26 0.42 -5.04 0.46
N LEU A 27 -0.12 -5.81 -0.49
CA LEU A 27 0.09 -7.25 -0.61
C LEU A 27 1.56 -7.57 -0.90
N GLY A 28 2.21 -6.84 -1.82
CA GLY A 28 3.63 -6.99 -2.09
C GLY A 28 4.49 -6.76 -0.85
N GLY A 29 4.19 -5.68 -0.11
CA GLY A 29 4.82 -5.37 1.17
C GLY A 29 4.56 -6.43 2.24
N ALA A 30 3.35 -6.97 2.33
CA ALA A 30 2.99 -8.03 3.26
C ALA A 30 3.80 -9.31 3.01
N VAL A 31 3.88 -9.74 1.75
CA VAL A 31 4.62 -10.95 1.36
C VAL A 31 6.10 -10.77 1.67
N LEU A 32 6.67 -9.62 1.31
CA LEU A 32 8.09 -9.35 1.54
C LEU A 32 8.40 -9.24 3.05
N GLY A 33 7.53 -8.59 3.81
CA GLY A 33 7.59 -8.53 5.27
C GLY A 33 7.45 -9.90 5.94
N LEU A 34 6.62 -10.79 5.41
CA LEU A 34 6.48 -12.16 5.88
C LEU A 34 7.76 -12.97 5.63
N VAL A 35 8.31 -12.89 4.42
CA VAL A 35 9.56 -13.58 4.07
C VAL A 35 10.70 -13.12 5.00
N VAL A 36 10.86 -11.81 5.18
CA VAL A 36 11.87 -11.25 6.09
C VAL A 36 11.61 -11.69 7.53
N GLY A 37 10.36 -11.64 8.00
CA GLY A 37 9.99 -12.08 9.34
C GLY A 37 10.30 -13.57 9.59
N LEU A 38 10.02 -14.44 8.62
CA LEU A 38 10.33 -15.87 8.71
C LEU A 38 11.84 -16.14 8.72
N VAL A 39 12.63 -15.40 7.95
CA VAL A 39 14.09 -15.50 7.98
C VAL A 39 14.62 -15.07 9.36
N LEU A 40 14.11 -13.96 9.91
CA LEU A 40 14.49 -13.47 11.24
C LEU A 40 14.09 -14.43 12.36
N LEU A 41 12.92 -15.06 12.24
CA LEU A 41 12.47 -16.13 13.15
C LEU A 41 13.40 -17.35 13.07
N ALA A 42 13.78 -17.77 11.86
CA ALA A 42 14.69 -18.91 11.66
C ALA A 42 16.09 -18.66 12.22
N MET A 43 16.55 -17.40 12.24
CA MET A 43 17.80 -16.99 12.90
C MET A 43 17.67 -16.78 14.41
N GLY A 44 16.46 -16.90 14.97
CA GLY A 44 16.20 -16.68 16.41
C GLY A 44 16.31 -15.22 16.85
N VAL A 45 16.22 -14.25 15.94
CA VAL A 45 16.32 -12.82 16.26
C VAL A 45 14.99 -12.26 16.77
N VAL A 46 13.87 -12.84 16.36
CA VAL A 46 12.53 -12.33 16.66
C VAL A 46 11.60 -13.49 16.99
N ASP A 47 10.82 -13.37 18.07
CA ASP A 47 9.85 -14.40 18.48
C ASP A 47 8.54 -14.35 17.66
N ASN A 48 8.24 -13.20 17.04
CA ASN A 48 7.00 -12.97 16.31
C ASN A 48 7.25 -12.37 14.91
N PRO A 49 7.13 -13.17 13.83
CA PRO A 49 7.40 -12.72 12.46
C PRO A 49 6.32 -11.77 11.91
N PHE A 50 5.13 -11.72 12.52
CA PHE A 50 3.99 -10.95 12.00
C PHE A 50 4.15 -9.43 12.12
N TRP A 51 5.05 -8.96 12.98
CA TRP A 51 5.39 -7.53 13.05
C TRP A 51 6.08 -7.04 11.78
N CYS A 52 6.94 -7.86 11.16
CA CYS A 52 7.58 -7.54 9.89
C CYS A 52 6.57 -7.43 8.74
N VAL A 53 5.50 -8.21 8.76
CA VAL A 53 4.38 -8.11 7.80
C VAL A 53 3.69 -6.75 7.93
N SER A 54 3.38 -6.33 9.16
CA SER A 54 2.70 -5.05 9.44
C SER A 54 3.55 -3.85 8.99
N ILE A 55 4.87 -3.90 9.26
CA ILE A 55 5.83 -2.91 8.77
C ILE A 55 5.90 -2.93 7.25
N GLY A 56 5.98 -4.12 6.63
CA GLY A 56 6.03 -4.27 5.18
C GLY A 56 4.81 -3.69 4.47
N ILE A 57 3.61 -3.93 5.00
CA ILE A 57 2.36 -3.33 4.50
C ILE A 57 2.42 -1.81 4.59
N GLY A 58 2.80 -1.26 5.77
CA GLY A 58 2.87 0.18 5.99
C GLY A 58 3.87 0.86 5.06
N VAL A 59 5.08 0.30 4.95
CA VAL A 59 6.14 0.83 4.08
C VAL A 59 5.71 0.77 2.61
N ALA A 60 5.11 -0.33 2.14
CA ALA A 60 4.69 -0.44 0.76
C ALA A 60 3.49 0.47 0.43
N ALA A 61 2.57 0.67 1.37
CA ALA A 61 1.47 1.61 1.21
C ALA A 61 1.96 3.08 1.13
N VAL A 62 2.98 3.45 1.90
CA VAL A 62 3.60 4.79 1.87
C VAL A 62 4.50 4.97 0.65
N ALA A 63 5.24 3.93 0.26
CA ALA A 63 6.12 3.94 -0.90
C ALA A 63 5.36 3.84 -2.22
N MET A 64 4.06 3.52 -2.21
CA MET A 64 3.22 3.52 -3.39
C MET A 64 3.34 4.90 -4.06
N PRO A 65 3.87 4.97 -5.30
CA PRO A 65 3.94 6.23 -6.01
C PRO A 65 2.51 6.70 -6.24
N LEU A 66 2.13 7.80 -5.61
CA LEU A 66 0.95 8.57 -5.97
C LEU A 66 1.21 9.10 -7.38
N GLN A 67 0.92 8.28 -8.38
CA GLN A 67 1.02 8.66 -9.77
C GLN A 67 -0.13 9.64 -10.01
N GLN A 68 0.09 10.88 -9.59
CA GLN A 68 -0.72 12.03 -9.95
C GLN A 68 -0.52 12.22 -11.45
N GLY A 69 -1.30 11.48 -12.24
CA GLY A 69 -1.54 11.76 -13.63
C GLY A 69 -2.36 13.05 -13.75
N VAL A 70 -1.79 14.17 -13.30
CA VAL A 70 -2.20 15.48 -13.76
C VAL A 70 -1.63 15.63 -15.16
N SER A 71 -2.33 15.06 -16.13
CA SER A 71 -2.28 15.57 -17.50
C SER A 71 -2.99 16.93 -17.49
N ARG A 72 -2.32 17.97 -16.99
CA ARG A 72 -2.71 19.36 -17.24
C ARG A 72 -2.21 19.73 -18.64
N GLY A 73 -3.16 19.83 -19.56
CA GLY A 73 -3.15 20.77 -20.67
C GLY A 73 -2.33 20.38 -21.91
N ARG A 74 -3.04 19.92 -22.94
CA ARG A 74 -3.07 20.59 -24.25
C ARG A 74 -4.47 20.49 -24.84
#